data_AF-A0A2A5M7B0-F1
#
_entry.id   AF-A0A2A5M7B0-F1
#
_cell.length_a   1.000
_cell.length_b   1.000
_cell.length_c   1.000
_cell.angle_alpha   90.00
_cell.angle_beta   90.00
_cell.angle_gamma   90.00
#
_symmetry.space_group_name_H-M   'P 1'
#
loop_
_entity.id
_entity.type
_entity.pdbx_description
1 polymer ?
#
loop_
_entity_poly.entity_id
_entity_poly.type
_entity_poly.pdbx_seq_one_letter_code
_entity_poly.pdbx_strand_id
1 'polypeptide(L)'
;SGMKLYLDKTPMRESGMTPYELMLSESQERMLICAKKGYEDKVIEIFKKWDLDAVVMGEVTNTGKMELFWHDELVGLIPIEPLSEKAPILSRPTSEPKYLSEIKDYKFELKSSVQELFIQMLQNENINNKAFIYDQFDSSVQTNTIKADGKLGASVIRIKENGASVAM
;
A
#
# COMPACT_ATOMS: atom_id res chain seq x y z
N SER A 1 5.29 -16.52 17.04
CA SER A 1 6.50 -16.91 16.28
C SER A 1 7.58 -15.85 16.44
N GLY A 2 8.85 -16.20 16.29
CA GLY A 2 10.02 -15.32 16.28
C GLY A 2 10.71 -15.31 14.92
N MET A 3 11.81 -14.58 14.80
CA MET A 3 12.66 -14.59 13.62
C MET A 3 14.11 -14.25 13.96
N LYS A 4 15.04 -14.82 13.22
CA LYS A 4 16.45 -14.45 13.19
C LYS A 4 16.76 -13.81 11.85
N LEU A 5 17.32 -12.60 11.85
CA LEU A 5 17.70 -11.87 10.65
C LEU A 5 19.20 -11.56 10.67
N TYR A 6 19.84 -11.75 9.53
CA TYR A 6 21.25 -11.43 9.26
C TYR A 6 21.28 -10.20 8.38
N LEU A 7 21.47 -9.05 9.01
CA LEU A 7 21.32 -7.74 8.37
C LEU A 7 22.41 -7.48 7.33
N ASP A 8 23.61 -8.03 7.53
CA ASP A 8 24.75 -7.97 6.62
C ASP A 8 24.52 -8.70 5.28
N LYS A 9 23.53 -9.60 5.21
CA LYS A 9 23.12 -10.27 3.97
C LYS A 9 22.17 -9.42 3.12
N THR A 10 21.62 -8.34 3.68
CA THR A 10 20.67 -7.49 2.96
C THR A 10 21.41 -6.70 1.88
N PRO A 11 20.96 -6.71 0.61
CA PRO A 11 21.58 -5.90 -0.43
C PRO A 11 21.43 -4.41 -0.08
N MET A 12 22.55 -3.69 -0.04
CA MET A 12 22.59 -2.26 0.30
C MET A 12 23.03 -1.46 -0.91
N ARG A 13 22.33 -0.35 -1.16
CA ARG A 13 22.71 0.61 -2.19
C ARG A 13 23.74 1.61 -1.68
N GLU A 14 23.70 1.93 -0.38
CA GLU A 14 24.58 2.90 0.25
C GLU A 14 25.61 2.19 1.13
N SER A 15 26.87 2.60 1.01
CA SER A 15 27.95 2.10 1.86
C SER A 15 27.90 2.75 3.24
N GLY A 16 28.18 1.99 4.29
CA GLY A 16 28.32 2.52 5.65
C GLY A 16 27.01 2.68 6.43
N MET A 17 25.90 2.14 5.92
CA MET A 17 24.66 2.06 6.70
C MET A 17 24.86 1.25 7.98
N THR A 18 24.37 1.78 9.09
CA THR A 18 24.35 1.08 10.36
C THR A 18 23.18 0.08 10.42
N PRO A 19 23.25 -0.94 11.30
CA PRO A 19 22.11 -1.84 11.53
C PRO A 19 20.81 -1.12 11.89
N TYR A 20 20.91 0.00 12.62
CA TYR A 20 19.78 0.83 13.01
C TYR A 20 19.11 1.49 11.79
N GLU A 21 19.89 2.12 10.92
CA GLU A 21 19.39 2.74 9.70
C GLU A 21 18.81 1.71 8.72
N LEU A 22 19.43 0.53 8.62
CA LEU A 22 18.92 -0.55 7.79
C LEU A 22 17.51 -0.99 8.22
N MET A 23 17.30 -1.14 9.53
CA MET A 23 16.03 -1.61 10.10
C MET A 23 14.91 -0.57 10.02
N LEU A 24 15.25 0.71 10.05
CA LEU A 24 14.29 1.82 9.98
C LEU A 24 14.14 2.42 8.58
N SER A 25 14.96 1.97 7.63
CA SER A 25 14.87 2.42 6.25
C SER A 25 13.48 2.13 5.68
N GLU A 26 12.88 3.13 5.04
CA GLU A 26 11.64 3.06 4.28
C GLU A 26 11.90 3.10 2.76
N SER A 27 13.05 2.57 2.32
CA SER A 27 13.31 2.38 0.88
C SER A 27 12.15 1.63 0.22
N GLN A 28 11.74 2.11 -0.94
CA GLN A 28 10.62 1.57 -1.71
C GLN A 28 11.00 0.25 -2.40
N GLU A 29 9.99 -0.45 -2.93
CA GLU A 29 10.15 -1.65 -3.79
C GLU A 29 10.88 -2.83 -3.12
N ARG A 30 10.82 -2.93 -1.79
CA ARG A 30 11.33 -4.09 -1.03
C ARG A 30 10.20 -5.03 -0.64
N MET A 31 10.45 -6.33 -0.75
CA MET A 31 9.50 -7.38 -0.39
C MET A 31 10.17 -8.40 0.52
N LEU A 32 9.41 -8.91 1.49
CA LEU A 32 9.80 -10.04 2.32
C LEU A 32 8.93 -11.24 1.97
N ILE A 33 9.57 -12.39 1.79
CA ILE A 33 8.89 -13.65 1.47
C ILE A 33 9.33 -14.70 2.48
N CYS A 34 8.36 -15.37 3.09
CA CYS A 34 8.62 -16.56 3.90
C CYS A 34 8.57 -17.79 2.99
N ALA A 35 9.74 -18.28 2.56
CA ALA A 35 9.83 -19.53 1.82
C ALA A 35 9.70 -20.74 2.76
N LYS A 36 9.14 -21.85 2.25
CA LYS A 36 9.16 -23.12 2.96
C LYS A 36 10.60 -23.63 3.03
N LYS A 37 11.02 -24.14 4.18
CA LYS A 37 12.36 -24.72 4.38
C LYS A 37 12.67 -25.79 3.31
N GLY A 38 13.83 -25.68 2.67
CA GLY A 38 14.28 -26.55 1.58
C GLY A 38 13.80 -26.14 0.18
N TYR A 39 13.10 -25.02 0.05
CA TYR A 39 12.64 -24.45 -1.23
C TYR A 39 13.28 -23.10 -1.57
N GLU A 40 14.24 -22.65 -0.77
CA GLU A 40 14.90 -21.35 -0.89
C GLU A 40 15.50 -21.16 -2.29
N ASP A 41 16.27 -22.15 -2.76
CA ASP A 41 16.92 -22.09 -4.07
C ASP A 41 15.92 -22.01 -5.23
N LYS A 42 14.78 -22.73 -5.13
CA LYS A 42 13.72 -22.68 -6.14
C LYS A 42 13.06 -21.31 -6.19
N VAL A 43 12.86 -20.67 -5.04
CA VAL A 43 12.34 -19.30 -4.97
C VAL A 43 13.34 -18.35 -5.61
N ILE A 44 14.62 -18.44 -5.26
CA ILE A 44 15.69 -17.61 -5.84
C ILE A 44 15.78 -17.80 -7.35
N GLU A 45 15.63 -19.02 -7.87
CA GLU A 45 15.64 -19.29 -9.31
C GLU A 45 14.50 -18.57 -10.04
N ILE A 46 13.30 -18.50 -9.45
CA ILE A 46 12.18 -17.73 -10.01
C ILE A 46 12.54 -16.25 -10.10
N PHE A 47 13.17 -15.67 -9.07
CA PHE A 47 13.60 -14.27 -9.08
C PHE A 47 14.66 -14.00 -10.16
N LYS A 48 15.67 -14.88 -10.27
CA LYS A 48 16.70 -14.80 -11.31
C LYS A 48 16.13 -14.85 -12.72
N LYS A 49 15.08 -15.64 -12.97
CA LYS A 49 14.39 -15.67 -14.26
C LYS A 49 13.84 -14.30 -14.68
N TRP A 50 13.48 -13.47 -13.72
CA TRP A 50 12.95 -12.11 -13.93
C TRP A 50 14.02 -11.02 -13.73
N ASP A 51 15.30 -11.39 -13.67
CA ASP A 51 16.43 -10.48 -13.44
C ASP A 51 16.28 -9.68 -12.12
N LEU A 52 15.73 -10.33 -11.09
CA LEU A 52 15.58 -9.78 -9.75
C LEU A 52 16.51 -10.50 -8.78
N ASP A 53 17.11 -9.73 -7.87
CA ASP A 53 17.91 -10.27 -6.78
C ASP A 53 17.04 -10.74 -5.62
N ALA A 54 17.34 -11.91 -5.07
CA ALA A 54 16.72 -12.45 -3.87
C ALA A 54 17.78 -13.14 -3.01
N VAL A 55 17.74 -12.87 -1.71
CA VAL A 55 18.69 -13.42 -0.74
C VAL A 55 17.95 -14.00 0.46
N VAL A 56 18.51 -15.05 1.05
CA VAL A 56 18.04 -15.56 2.34
C VAL A 56 18.65 -14.72 3.45
N MET A 57 17.86 -13.80 3.99
CA MET A 57 18.29 -12.89 5.07
C MET A 57 18.00 -13.42 6.47
N GLY A 58 17.38 -14.59 6.63
CA GLY A 58 17.00 -15.07 7.96
C GLY A 58 16.13 -16.31 7.97
N GLU A 59 15.68 -16.69 9.17
CA GLU A 59 14.78 -17.82 9.41
C GLU A 59 13.70 -17.49 10.44
N VAL A 60 12.54 -18.13 10.29
CA VAL A 60 11.46 -18.06 11.29
C VAL A 60 11.77 -19.01 12.43
N THR A 61 11.57 -18.56 13.66
CA THR A 61 11.85 -19.33 14.87
C THR A 61 10.61 -19.41 15.78
N ASN A 62 10.70 -20.20 16.84
CA ASN A 62 9.65 -20.32 17.86
C ASN A 62 9.97 -19.54 19.15
N THR A 63 10.94 -18.61 19.10
CA THR A 63 11.43 -17.90 20.30
C THR A 63 10.52 -16.77 20.76
N GLY A 64 9.62 -16.28 19.90
CA GLY A 64 8.79 -15.10 20.17
C GLY A 64 9.55 -13.77 20.15
N LYS A 65 10.81 -13.79 19.69
CA LYS A 65 11.70 -12.64 19.60
C LYS A 65 12.17 -12.45 18.17
N MET A 66 12.44 -11.19 17.82
CA MET A 66 13.20 -10.81 16.63
C MET A 66 14.65 -10.60 17.04
N GLU A 67 15.53 -11.47 16.55
CA GLU A 67 16.97 -11.46 16.79
C GLU A 67 17.66 -10.91 15.54
N LEU A 68 18.39 -9.81 15.71
CA LEU A 68 19.06 -9.11 14.62
C LEU A 68 20.58 -9.30 14.75
N PHE A 69 21.19 -9.89 13.73
CA PHE A 69 22.62 -10.13 13.66
C PHE A 69 23.27 -9.21 12.63
N TRP A 70 24.46 -8.72 12.95
CA TRP A 70 25.34 -7.96 12.05
C TRP A 70 26.76 -8.50 12.20
N HIS A 71 27.31 -9.07 11.13
CA HIS A 71 28.63 -9.72 11.17
C HIS A 71 28.76 -10.73 12.33
N ASP A 72 27.78 -11.61 12.46
CA ASP A 72 27.64 -12.62 13.52
C ASP A 72 27.47 -12.08 14.96
N GLU A 73 27.43 -10.76 15.15
CA GLU A 73 27.12 -10.14 16.46
C GLU A 73 25.63 -9.83 16.61
N LEU A 74 25.07 -10.14 17.78
CA LEU A 74 23.68 -9.80 18.10
C LEU A 74 23.58 -8.30 18.41
N VAL A 75 23.05 -7.53 17.46
CA VAL A 75 22.91 -6.07 17.55
C VAL A 75 21.52 -5.61 17.98
N GLY A 76 20.53 -6.50 17.97
CA GLY A 76 19.17 -6.19 18.41
C GLY A 76 18.39 -7.42 18.85
N LEU A 77 17.66 -7.29 19.96
CA LEU A 77 16.78 -8.33 20.47
C LEU A 77 15.46 -7.71 20.88
N ILE A 78 14.40 -8.00 20.12
CA ILE A 78 13.12 -7.32 20.26
C ILE A 78 12.01 -8.36 20.52
N PRO A 79 11.35 -8.33 21.69
CA PRO A 79 10.17 -9.15 21.94
C PRO A 79 9.01 -8.73 21.01
N ILE A 80 8.39 -9.69 20.32
CA ILE A 80 7.36 -9.38 19.31
C ILE A 80 6.00 -9.07 19.96
N GLU A 81 5.61 -9.82 21.00
CA GLU A 81 4.28 -9.68 21.63
C GLU A 81 3.98 -8.25 22.12
N PRO A 82 4.90 -7.53 22.81
CA PRO A 82 4.63 -6.15 23.22
C PRO A 82 4.49 -5.18 22.04
N LEU A 83 5.16 -5.43 20.92
CA LEU A 83 5.05 -4.59 19.73
C LEU A 83 3.72 -4.78 19.01
N SER A 84 3.22 -6.02 18.91
CA SER A 84 1.97 -6.29 18.20
C SER A 84 0.73 -6.03 19.05
N GLU A 85 0.75 -6.43 20.33
CA GLU A 85 -0.46 -6.48 21.17
C GLU A 85 -0.57 -5.35 22.20
N LYS A 86 0.53 -4.69 22.55
CA LYS A 86 0.58 -3.74 23.68
C LYS A 86 0.74 -2.29 23.25
N ALA A 87 0.45 -1.99 21.98
CA ALA A 87 0.35 -0.61 21.53
C ALA A 87 -0.78 0.11 22.28
N PRO A 88 -0.54 1.30 22.86
CA PRO A 88 -1.54 2.01 23.63
C PRO A 88 -2.71 2.44 22.73
N ILE A 89 -3.92 2.01 23.08
CA ILE A 89 -5.15 2.47 22.41
C ILE A 89 -5.55 3.80 23.04
N LEU A 90 -5.48 4.87 22.24
CA LEU A 90 -5.88 6.21 22.66
C LEU A 90 -7.40 6.37 22.59
N SER A 91 -8.08 6.21 23.73
CA SER A 91 -9.50 6.58 23.87
C SER A 91 -9.62 8.07 24.17
N ARG A 92 -9.66 8.90 23.13
CA ARG A 92 -9.84 10.35 23.26
C ARG A 92 -11.32 10.68 23.45
N PRO A 93 -11.70 11.64 24.32
CA PRO A 93 -13.07 12.14 24.37
C PRO A 93 -13.50 12.63 23.00
N THR A 94 -14.64 12.15 22.53
CA THR A 94 -15.26 12.59 21.27
C THR A 94 -16.57 13.30 21.58
N SER A 95 -16.93 14.26 20.75
CA SER A 95 -18.23 14.93 20.79
C SER A 95 -18.68 15.21 19.37
N GLU A 96 -20.00 15.25 19.18
CA GLU A 96 -20.56 15.59 17.88
C GLU A 96 -20.19 17.05 17.52
N PRO A 97 -19.67 17.30 16.30
CA PRO A 97 -19.41 18.65 15.85
C PRO A 97 -20.68 19.49 15.84
N LYS A 98 -20.64 20.65 16.52
CA LYS A 98 -21.81 21.53 16.66
C LYS A 98 -22.44 21.95 15.33
N TYR A 99 -21.65 22.13 14.28
CA TYR A 99 -22.15 22.56 12.97
C TYR A 99 -23.13 21.56 12.34
N LEU A 100 -23.10 20.28 12.73
CA LEU A 100 -23.99 19.26 12.18
C LEU A 100 -25.46 19.53 12.55
N SER A 101 -25.72 20.07 13.75
CA SER A 101 -27.08 20.47 14.13
C SER A 101 -27.53 21.73 13.38
N GLU A 102 -26.60 22.62 13.05
CA GLU A 102 -26.88 23.86 12.31
C GLU A 102 -27.26 23.60 10.85
N ILE A 103 -26.71 22.55 10.22
CA ILE A 103 -26.98 22.23 8.80
C ILE A 103 -28.09 21.19 8.60
N LYS A 104 -28.58 20.55 9.67
CA LYS A 104 -29.57 19.47 9.60
C LYS A 104 -30.89 19.91 8.94
N ASP A 105 -31.34 21.12 9.26
CA ASP A 105 -32.60 21.69 8.76
C ASP A 105 -32.36 22.76 7.68
N TYR A 106 -31.20 22.72 6.99
CA TYR A 106 -30.88 23.69 5.96
C TYR A 106 -31.90 23.64 4.82
N LYS A 107 -32.69 24.70 4.69
CA LYS A 107 -33.63 24.90 3.57
C LYS A 107 -32.91 25.58 2.43
N PHE A 108 -32.69 24.83 1.37
CA PHE A 108 -32.11 25.36 0.14
C PHE A 108 -33.16 26.15 -0.65
N GLU A 109 -32.85 27.41 -0.93
CA GLU A 109 -33.63 28.27 -1.83
C GLU A 109 -32.76 28.65 -3.03
N LEU A 110 -33.30 28.44 -4.23
CA LEU A 110 -32.62 28.75 -5.48
C LEU A 110 -32.62 30.28 -5.68
N LYS A 111 -31.45 30.93 -5.55
CA LYS A 111 -31.33 32.40 -5.64
C LYS A 111 -31.06 32.92 -7.06
N SER A 112 -30.67 32.04 -7.97
CA SER A 112 -30.29 32.37 -9.34
C SER A 112 -31.14 31.58 -10.33
N SER A 113 -31.15 32.00 -11.60
CA SER A 113 -31.81 31.21 -12.64
C SER A 113 -31.12 29.86 -12.80
N VAL A 114 -31.89 28.85 -13.22
CA VAL A 114 -31.35 27.50 -13.49
C VAL A 114 -30.23 27.55 -14.52
N GLN A 115 -30.34 28.44 -15.52
CA GLN A 115 -29.32 28.63 -16.55
C GLN A 115 -27.99 29.12 -15.96
N GLU A 116 -28.01 30.10 -15.06
CA GLU A 116 -26.79 30.61 -14.42
C GLU A 116 -26.13 29.55 -13.54
N LEU A 117 -26.92 28.81 -12.76
CA LEU A 117 -26.42 27.74 -11.90
C LEU A 117 -25.80 26.61 -12.71
N PHE A 118 -26.40 26.26 -13.86
CA PHE A 118 -25.85 25.26 -14.77
C PHE A 118 -24.46 25.67 -15.28
N ILE A 119 -24.28 26.93 -15.69
CA ILE A 119 -22.97 27.44 -16.11
C ILE A 119 -21.98 27.44 -14.94
N GLN A 120 -22.39 27.82 -13.73
CA GLN A 120 -21.54 27.76 -12.53
C GLN A 120 -21.11 26.33 -12.20
N MET A 121 -22.02 25.35 -12.34
CA MET A 121 -21.69 23.94 -12.14
C MET A 121 -20.66 23.43 -13.15
N LEU A 122 -20.76 23.84 -14.41
CA LEU A 122 -19.75 23.54 -15.45
C LEU A 122 -18.42 24.29 -15.28
N GLN A 123 -18.35 25.26 -14.36
CA GLN A 123 -17.09 25.88 -13.95
C GLN A 123 -16.49 25.18 -12.72
N ASN A 124 -17.25 24.32 -12.06
CA ASN A 124 -16.80 23.64 -10.85
C ASN A 124 -15.86 22.47 -11.21
N GLU A 125 -14.65 22.54 -10.68
CA GLU A 125 -13.63 21.51 -10.86
C GLU A 125 -14.08 20.12 -10.40
N ASN A 126 -14.99 20.03 -9.43
CA ASN A 126 -15.53 18.74 -8.97
C ASN A 126 -16.46 18.07 -9.99
N ILE A 127 -17.13 18.85 -10.84
CA ILE A 127 -18.11 18.36 -11.83
C ILE A 127 -17.45 18.11 -13.19
N ASN A 128 -16.48 18.95 -13.55
CA ASN A 128 -15.89 18.94 -14.89
C ASN A 128 -15.18 17.63 -15.26
N ASN A 129 -14.98 17.43 -16.56
CA ASN A 129 -14.28 16.26 -17.08
C ASN A 129 -12.87 16.15 -16.47
N LYS A 130 -12.55 14.98 -15.91
CA LYS A 130 -11.26 14.67 -15.31
C LYS A 130 -10.25 14.08 -16.30
N ALA A 131 -10.48 14.24 -17.60
CA ALA A 131 -9.63 13.75 -18.70
C ALA A 131 -8.15 14.10 -18.51
N PHE A 132 -7.88 15.31 -18.04
CA PHE A 132 -6.51 15.72 -17.72
C PHE A 132 -5.79 14.74 -16.76
N ILE A 133 -6.50 14.09 -15.84
CA ILE A 133 -5.91 13.11 -14.93
C ILE A 133 -5.73 11.77 -15.66
N TYR A 134 -6.81 11.24 -16.23
CA TYR A 134 -6.83 9.84 -16.66
C TYR A 134 -6.18 9.61 -18.04
N ASP A 135 -6.14 10.61 -18.92
CA ASP A 135 -5.45 10.54 -20.22
C ASP A 135 -3.91 10.45 -20.09
N GLN A 136 -3.36 10.72 -18.89
CA GLN A 136 -1.93 10.60 -18.62
C GLN A 136 -1.51 9.15 -18.35
N PHE A 137 -2.45 8.24 -18.15
CA PHE A 137 -2.20 6.84 -17.84
C PHE A 137 -2.68 5.93 -18.96
N ASP A 138 -1.95 4.85 -19.23
CA ASP A 138 -2.36 3.85 -20.20
C ASP A 138 -3.35 2.87 -19.58
N SER A 139 -4.60 2.91 -20.04
CA SER A 139 -5.66 1.98 -19.64
C SER A 139 -5.78 0.75 -20.53
N SER A 140 -4.88 0.57 -21.50
CA SER A 140 -4.92 -0.51 -22.50
C SER A 140 -3.91 -1.64 -22.26
N VAL A 141 -2.96 -1.46 -21.33
CA VAL A 141 -1.91 -2.45 -21.01
C VAL A 141 -2.53 -3.82 -20.68
N GLN A 142 -1.94 -4.89 -21.23
CA GLN A 142 -2.42 -6.29 -21.16
C GLN A 142 -3.81 -6.55 -21.78
N THR A 143 -4.41 -5.56 -22.45
CA THR A 143 -5.66 -5.61 -23.23
C THR A 143 -6.85 -6.22 -22.48
N ASN A 144 -6.91 -6.03 -21.16
CA ASN A 144 -7.95 -6.59 -20.30
C ASN A 144 -9.10 -5.61 -20.00
N THR A 145 -8.92 -4.35 -20.34
CA THR A 145 -9.91 -3.30 -20.09
C THR A 145 -11.08 -3.44 -21.06
N ILE A 146 -12.27 -3.72 -20.53
CA ILE A 146 -13.52 -3.71 -21.29
C ILE A 146 -14.04 -2.27 -21.36
N LYS A 147 -13.95 -1.57 -20.23
CA LYS A 147 -14.41 -0.20 -20.08
C LYS A 147 -13.37 0.58 -19.27
N ALA A 148 -12.74 1.52 -19.97
CA ALA A 148 -11.72 2.40 -19.40
C ALA A 148 -12.32 3.44 -18.45
N ASP A 149 -11.42 4.07 -17.71
CA ASP A 149 -11.60 5.34 -17.01
C ASP A 149 -12.24 6.43 -17.89
N GLY A 150 -12.84 7.43 -17.24
CA GLY A 150 -13.57 8.52 -17.92
C GLY A 150 -14.91 8.11 -18.54
N LYS A 151 -15.17 6.82 -18.76
CA LYS A 151 -16.45 6.31 -19.26
C LYS A 151 -17.37 5.98 -18.09
N LEU A 152 -18.41 6.80 -17.90
CA LEU A 152 -19.62 6.57 -17.07
C LEU A 152 -19.45 5.70 -15.80
N GLY A 153 -19.44 6.27 -14.60
CA GLY A 153 -19.79 5.58 -13.35
C GLY A 153 -18.79 4.58 -12.76
N ALA A 154 -18.27 3.62 -13.53
CA ALA A 154 -17.33 2.58 -13.06
C ALA A 154 -16.48 2.02 -14.21
N SER A 155 -15.24 1.67 -13.89
CA SER A 155 -14.29 0.97 -14.77
C SER A 155 -14.55 -0.54 -14.75
N VAL A 156 -14.27 -1.24 -15.86
CA VAL A 156 -14.49 -2.69 -15.94
C VAL A 156 -13.32 -3.40 -16.60
N ILE A 157 -12.76 -4.38 -15.89
CA ILE A 157 -11.62 -5.19 -16.32
C ILE A 157 -12.06 -6.66 -16.42
N ARG A 158 -11.69 -7.32 -17.51
CA ARG A 158 -11.90 -8.75 -17.72
C ARG A 158 -10.90 -9.57 -16.89
N ILE A 159 -11.39 -10.65 -16.27
CA ILE A 159 -10.51 -11.71 -15.78
C ILE A 159 -10.34 -12.73 -16.91
N LYS A 160 -9.10 -12.95 -17.36
CA LYS A 160 -8.80 -13.92 -18.42
C LYS A 160 -9.22 -15.33 -17.97
N GLU A 161 -9.52 -16.19 -18.93
CA GLU A 161 -9.68 -17.65 -18.75
C GLU A 161 -10.90 -18.15 -17.95
N ASN A 162 -11.67 -17.28 -17.27
CA ASN A 162 -12.85 -17.72 -16.49
C ASN A 162 -14.16 -17.00 -16.85
N GLY A 163 -14.14 -16.09 -17.82
CA GLY A 163 -15.33 -15.36 -18.28
C GLY A 163 -15.87 -14.31 -17.29
N ALA A 164 -15.19 -14.07 -16.17
CA ALA A 164 -15.59 -13.09 -15.17
C ALA A 164 -15.06 -11.68 -15.48
N SER A 165 -15.59 -10.68 -14.77
CA SER A 165 -15.15 -9.29 -14.86
C SER A 165 -15.23 -8.62 -13.49
N VAL A 166 -14.36 -7.65 -13.25
CA VAL A 166 -14.31 -6.84 -12.03
C VAL A 166 -14.72 -5.42 -12.38
N ALA A 167 -15.62 -4.83 -11.61
CA ALA A 167 -16.00 -3.44 -11.69
C ALA A 167 -15.50 -2.69 -10.45
N MET A 168 -14.92 -1.49 -10.67
CA MET A 168 -14.41 -0.58 -9.64
C MET A 168 -14.88 0.84 -9.93
#